data_AF-A0A1X7TN17-F1
#
_entry.id   AF-A0A1X7TN17-F1
#
_cell.length_a   1.000
_cell.length_b   1.000
_cell.length_c   1.000
_cell.angle_alpha   90.00
_cell.angle_beta   90.00
_cell.angle_gamma   90.00
#
_symmetry.space_group_name_H-M   'P 1'
#
loop_
_entity.id
_entity.type
_entity.pdbx_description
1 polymer ?
#
loop_
_entity_poly.entity_id
_entity_poly.type
_entity_poly.pdbx_seq_one_letter_code
_entity_poly.pdbx_strand_id
1 'polypeptide(L)' 'MTSVVSQHDAKKAGAEVVKQVKFPLLSGLLYPGLQALDEEYLKVDAQFGGEDQRKIFTFAEK' A
#
# COMPACT_ATOMS: atom_id res chain seq x y z
N MET A 1 2.83 8.02 -9.00
CA MET A 1 2.50 6.70 -8.43
C MET A 1 1.23 6.10 -9.05
N THR A 2 0.09 6.80 -9.05
CA THR A 2 -1.16 6.30 -9.66
C THR A 2 -1.10 6.05 -11.17
N SER A 3 -0.19 6.70 -11.89
CA SER A 3 0.04 6.51 -13.33
C SER A 3 0.86 5.26 -13.69
N VAL A 4 1.55 4.66 -12.73
CA VAL A 4 2.50 3.55 -12.95
C VAL A 4 2.07 2.26 -12.25
N VAL A 5 1.32 2.37 -11.15
CA VAL A 5 0.81 1.23 -10.40
C VAL A 5 -0.48 0.72 -11.04
N SER A 6 -0.53 -0.59 -11.32
CA SER A 6 -1.75 -1.22 -11.82
C SER A 6 -2.79 -1.36 -10.71
N GLN A 7 -4.08 -1.34 -11.07
CA GLN A 7 -5.17 -1.58 -10.10
C GLN A 7 -5.05 -2.97 -9.44
N HIS A 8 -4.50 -3.95 -10.16
CA HIS A 8 -4.26 -5.30 -9.66
C HIS A 8 -3.23 -5.30 -8.54
N ASP A 9 -2.09 -4.62 -8.74
CA ASP A 9 -1.01 -4.57 -7.75
C ASP A 9 -1.43 -3.78 -6.51
N ALA A 10 -2.10 -2.64 -6.69
CA ALA A 10 -2.64 -1.86 -5.59
C ALA A 10 -3.62 -2.69 -4.72
N LYS A 11 -4.53 -3.43 -5.36
CA LYS A 11 -5.49 -4.30 -4.66
C LYS A 11 -4.79 -5.47 -3.94
N LYS A 12 -3.75 -6.04 -4.56
CA LYS A 12 -2.97 -7.14 -3.98
C LYS A 12 -2.18 -6.67 -2.76
N ALA A 13 -1.57 -5.49 -2.82
CA ALA A 13 -0.80 -4.90 -1.73
C ALA A 13 -1.67 -4.62 -0.50
N GLY A 14 -2.86 -4.05 -0.69
CA GLY A 14 -3.78 -3.73 0.40
C GLY A 14 -4.67 -4.89 0.91
N ALA A 15 -4.50 -6.12 0.41
CA ALA A 15 -5.46 -7.20 0.63
C ALA A 15 -5.63 -7.62 2.11
N GLU A 16 -4.58 -7.51 2.92
CA GLU A 16 -4.57 -7.93 4.33
C GLU A 16 -4.80 -6.77 5.31
N VAL A 17 -4.68 -5.53 4.81
CA VAL A 17 -4.67 -4.31 5.64
C VAL A 17 -5.93 -3.48 5.41
N VAL A 18 -6.41 -3.41 4.17
CA VAL A 18 -7.64 -2.70 3.84
C VAL A 18 -8.84 -3.58 4.12
N LYS A 19 -9.83 -3.03 4.82
CA LYS A 19 -11.10 -3.71 5.11
C LYS A 19 -11.79 -4.15 3.82
N GLN A 20 -12.03 -5.45 3.69
CA GLN A 20 -12.72 -6.02 2.54
C GLN A 20 -14.23 -5.74 2.65
N VAL A 21 -14.78 -5.09 1.63
CA VAL A 21 -16.20 -4.72 1.54
C VAL A 21 -16.77 -5.11 0.17
N LYS A 22 -18.08 -5.35 0.09
CA LYS A 22 -18.77 -5.80 -1.13
C LYS A 22 -18.56 -4.87 -2.34
N PHE A 23 -18.45 -3.57 -2.09
CA PHE A 23 -18.15 -2.56 -3.09
C PHE A 23 -16.89 -1.78 -2.64
N PRO A 24 -15.69 -2.21 -3.07
CA PRO A 24 -14.44 -1.60 -2.66
C PRO A 24 -14.38 -0.12 -3.07
N LEU A 25 -14.01 0.74 -2.12
CA LEU A 25 -13.83 2.16 -2.37
C LEU A 25 -12.46 2.42 -3.03
N LEU A 26 -12.37 3.50 -3.82
CA LEU A 26 -11.11 3.94 -4.43
C LEU A 26 -10.02 4.21 -3.39
N SER A 27 -10.39 4.64 -2.18
CA SER A 27 -9.46 4.86 -1.08
C SER A 27 -8.65 3.60 -0.73
N GLY A 28 -9.24 2.42 -0.84
CA GLY A 28 -8.55 1.16 -0.61
C GLY A 28 -7.45 0.85 -1.63
N LEU A 29 -7.55 1.40 -2.84
CA LEU A 29 -6.52 1.27 -3.87
C LEU A 29 -5.41 2.31 -3.72
N LEU A 30 -5.71 3.47 -3.16
CA LEU A 30 -4.73 4.54 -2.94
C LEU A 30 -3.86 4.27 -1.70
N TYR A 31 -4.41 3.58 -0.70
CA TYR A 31 -3.79 3.42 0.61
C TYR A 31 -2.35 2.84 0.57
N PRO A 32 -2.06 1.72 -0.13
CA PRO A 32 -0.69 1.19 -0.18
C PRO A 32 0.31 2.16 -0.81
N GLY A 33 -0.14 2.94 -1.80
CA GLY A 33 0.70 3.95 -2.45
C GLY A 33 1.04 5.13 -1.54
N LEU A 34 0.05 5.61 -0.77
CA LEU A 34 0.30 6.67 0.20
C LEU A 34 1.27 6.21 1.30
N GLN A 35 1.09 4.99 1.80
CA GLN A 35 2.00 4.44 2.81
C GLN A 35 3.43 4.26 2.28
N ALA A 36 3.60 3.89 1.00
CA ALA A 36 4.92 3.84 0.37
C ALA A 36 5.55 5.23 0.22
N LEU A 37 4.75 6.27 -0.09
CA LEU A 37 5.26 7.64 -0.13
C LEU A 37 5.68 8.16 1.24
N ASP A 38 5.04 7.70 2.33
CA ASP A 38 5.41 8.16 3.67
C ASP A 38 6.89 7.87 3.99
N GLU A 39 7.48 6.79 3.48
CA GLU A 39 8.90 6.48 3.68
C GLU A 39 9.82 7.58 3.13
N GLU A 40 9.59 8.01 1.89
CA GLU A 40 10.35 9.07 1.23
C GLU A 40 10.09 10.44 1.85
N TYR A 41 8.81 10.78 2.10
CA TYR A 41 8.43 12.11 2.57
C TYR A 41 8.76 12.33 4.05
N LEU A 42 8.80 11.27 4.86
CA LEU A 42 9.28 11.33 6.24
C LEU A 42 10.80 11.15 6.34
N LYS A 43 11.48 10.80 5.24
CA LYS A 43 12.94 10.63 5.16
C LYS A 43 13.45 9.62 6.17
N VAL A 44 12.78 8.48 6.23
CA VAL A 44 13.15 7.37 7.12
C VAL A 44 13.91 6.31 6.34
N ASP A 45 14.84 5.64 7.00
CA ASP A 45 15.59 4.52 6.41
C ASP A 45 14.87 3.17 6.57
N ALA A 46 13.84 3.13 7.42
CA ALA A 46 13.06 1.93 7.69
C ALA A 46 11.65 2.26 8.16
N GLN A 47 10.68 1.46 7.71
CA GLN A 47 9.32 1.43 8.23
C GLN A 47 9.14 0.18 9.12
N PHE A 48 8.61 0.36 10.33
CA PHE A 48 8.29 -0.74 11.24
C PHE A 48 6.77 -0.99 11.29
N GLY A 49 6.34 -2.25 11.26
CA GLY A 49 4.94 -2.62 11.39
C GLY A 49 4.74 -4.13 11.56
N GLY A 50 3.48 -4.55 11.65
CA GLY A 50 3.09 -5.95 11.80
C GLY A 50 3.38 -6.80 10.55
N GLU A 51 3.32 -8.13 10.70
CA GLU A 51 3.51 -9.07 9.59
C GLU A 51 2.43 -8.92 8.50
N ASP A 52 1.22 -8.50 8.87
CA ASP A 52 0.10 -8.19 7.99
C ASP A 52 0.39 -7.05 6.99
N GLN A 53 1.38 -6.20 7.30
CA GLN A 53 1.85 -5.12 6.42
C GLN A 53 2.85 -5.59 5.35
N ARG A 54 3.30 -6.84 5.39
CA ARG A 54 4.35 -7.38 4.50
C ARG A 54 4.09 -7.12 3.02
N LYS A 55 2.82 -7.22 2.58
CA LYS A 55 2.43 -6.98 1.18
C LYS A 55 2.54 -5.51 0.78
N ILE A 56 2.35 -4.58 1.72
CA ILE A 56 2.54 -3.15 1.50
C ILE A 56 4.03 -2.81 1.50
N PHE A 57 4.82 -3.38 2.42
CA PHE A 57 6.27 -3.19 2.43
C PHE A 57 6.93 -3.70 1.15
N THR A 58 6.57 -4.92 0.72
CA THR A 58 7.07 -5.49 -0.55
C THR A 58 6.59 -4.67 -1.77
N PHE A 59 5.48 -3.94 -1.65
CA PHE A 59 4.99 -3.06 -2.70
C PHE A 59 5.76 -1.73 -2.76
N ALA A 60 6.21 -1.20 -1.61
CA ALA A 60 7.02 0.00 -1.53
C ALA A 60 8.46 -0.20 -2.05
N GLU A 61 9.03 -1.40 -1.85
CA GLU A 61 10.36 -1.77 -2.35
C GLU A 61 10.43 -2.04 -3.87
N LYS A 62 9.29 -2.01 -4.58
CA LYS A 62 9.15 -2.53 -5.94
C LYS A 62 9.14 -1.45 -7.02
#